data_AF-A0A377Z4F0-F1
#
_entry.id   AF-A0A377Z4F0-F1
#
_cell.length_a   1.000
_cell.length_b   1.000
_cell.length_c   1.000
_cell.angle_alpha   90.00
_cell.angle_beta   90.00
_cell.angle_gamma   90.00
#
_symmetry.space_group_name_H-M   'P 1'
#
loop_
_entity.id
_entity.type
_entity.pdbx_description
1 polymer ?
#
loop_
_entity_poly.entity_id
_entity_poly.type
_entity_poly.pdbx_seq_one_letter_code
_entity_poly.pdbx_strand_id
1 'polypeptide(L)'
;MHISINLSVDDLRSPTLPTLLHDQLQHWGIAAEQIILEITERGFVDPETTMPVIAHYRQAGHRISIDDFGTGYSSLSYLQKLDVDTLKIDKSFVDTLEYRAADAAHY
;
A
#
# COMPACT_ATOMS: atom_id res chain seq x y z
N MET A 1 18.87 3.25 3.10
CA MET A 1 18.27 1.99 3.59
C MET A 1 16.88 2.31 4.10
N HIS A 2 15.88 1.52 3.76
CA HIS A 2 14.50 1.68 4.22
C HIS A 2 14.02 0.38 4.89
N ILE A 3 13.07 0.49 5.81
CA ILE A 3 12.41 -0.63 6.47
C ILE A 3 10.91 -0.53 6.15
N SER A 4 10.33 -1.63 5.72
CA SER A 4 8.88 -1.72 5.50
C SER A 4 8.20 -2.24 6.76
N ILE A 5 7.09 -1.61 7.14
CA ILE A 5 6.21 -2.04 8.24
C ILE A 5 4.85 -2.34 7.62
N ASN A 6 4.38 -3.57 7.82
CA ASN A 6 3.05 -3.98 7.39
C ASN A 6 2.00 -3.39 8.32
N LEU A 7 1.00 -2.73 7.76
CA LEU A 7 -0.16 -2.20 8.46
C LEU A 7 -1.43 -2.95 8.06
N SER A 8 -2.18 -3.39 9.06
CA SER A 8 -3.55 -3.86 8.85
C SER A 8 -4.52 -2.70 8.61
N VAL A 9 -5.75 -3.03 8.23
CA VAL A 9 -6.83 -2.03 8.09
C VAL A 9 -7.16 -1.35 9.42
N ASP A 10 -7.09 -2.11 10.52
CA ASP A 10 -7.35 -1.59 11.86
C ASP A 10 -6.24 -0.63 12.31
N ASP A 11 -4.97 -0.92 11.95
CA ASP A 11 -3.83 -0.04 12.21
C ASP A 11 -3.98 1.30 11.47
N LEU A 12 -4.38 1.26 10.20
CA LEU A 12 -4.66 2.47 9.42
C LEU A 12 -5.74 3.33 10.04
N ARG A 13 -6.77 2.71 10.61
CA ARG A 13 -7.90 3.40 11.25
C ARG A 13 -7.59 3.83 12.69
N SER A 14 -6.45 3.41 13.24
CA SER A 14 -6.07 3.76 14.60
C SER A 14 -5.78 5.26 14.72
N PRO A 15 -6.51 5.99 15.57
CA PRO A 15 -6.26 7.41 15.79
C PRO A 15 -4.95 7.68 16.55
N THR A 16 -4.36 6.66 17.18
CA THR A 16 -3.16 6.79 18.02
C THR A 16 -1.87 6.41 17.28
N LEU A 17 -1.96 5.61 16.22
CA LEU A 17 -0.78 5.12 15.51
C LEU A 17 0.08 6.24 14.88
N PRO A 18 -0.49 7.30 14.25
CA PRO A 18 0.32 8.38 13.69
C PRO A 18 1.22 9.05 14.75
N THR A 19 0.66 9.35 15.92
CA THR A 19 1.41 9.96 17.03
C THR A 19 2.47 9.00 17.57
N LEU A 20 2.12 7.72 17.74
CA LEU A 20 3.07 6.71 18.20
C LEU A 20 4.26 6.56 17.24
N LEU A 21 4.00 6.50 15.94
CA LEU A 21 5.06 6.42 14.93
C LEU A 21 5.94 7.67 14.98
N HIS A 22 5.33 8.87 15.01
CA HIS A 22 6.07 10.12 15.10
C HIS A 22 7.01 10.15 16.31
N ASP A 23 6.49 9.85 17.51
CA ASP A 23 7.26 9.88 18.76
C ASP A 23 8.42 8.88 18.74
N GLN A 24 8.18 7.66 18.24
CA GLN A 24 9.22 6.64 18.13
C GLN A 24 10.30 7.04 17.13
N LEU A 25 9.93 7.61 15.98
CA LEU A 25 10.89 8.08 14.99
C LEU A 25 11.77 9.21 15.54
N GLN A 26 11.17 10.17 16.25
CA GLN A 26 11.91 11.24 16.91
C GLN A 26 12.85 10.69 17.98
N HIS A 27 12.38 9.77 18.82
CA HIS A 27 13.18 9.18 19.89
C HIS A 27 14.45 8.49 19.37
N TRP A 28 14.36 7.80 18.23
CA TRP A 28 15.47 7.06 17.63
C TRP A 28 16.22 7.82 16.53
N GLY A 29 15.82 9.06 16.21
CA GLY A 29 16.44 9.85 15.14
C GLY A 29 16.28 9.24 13.74
N ILE A 30 15.16 8.55 13.48
CA ILE A 30 14.86 7.91 12.21
C ILE A 30 14.02 8.87 11.37
N ALA A 31 14.43 9.13 10.12
CA ALA A 31 13.64 9.95 9.22
C ALA A 31 12.40 9.18 8.72
N ALA A 32 11.25 9.86 8.58
CA ALA A 32 10.00 9.22 8.18
C ALA A 32 10.10 8.53 6.81
N GLU A 33 10.90 9.07 5.89
CA GLU A 33 11.14 8.53 4.55
C GLU A 33 11.88 7.20 4.57
N GLN A 34 12.52 6.84 5.69
CA GLN A 34 13.15 5.54 5.90
C GLN A 34 12.15 4.45 6.28
N ILE A 35 10.92 4.81 6.66
CA ILE A 35 9.85 3.87 6.94
C ILE A 35 8.87 3.86 5.78
N ILE A 36 8.71 2.69 5.19
CA ILE A 36 7.68 2.41 4.20
C ILE A 36 6.51 1.75 4.95
N LEU A 37 5.33 2.34 4.87
CA LEU A 37 4.10 1.72 5.37
C LEU A 37 3.51 0.87 4.24
N GLU A 38 3.48 -0.44 4.47
CA GLU A 38 2.98 -1.42 3.51
C GLU A 38 1.54 -1.79 3.88
N ILE A 39 0.63 -1.63 2.92
CA ILE A 39 -0.81 -1.82 3.09
C ILE A 39 -1.27 -2.85 2.07
N THR A 40 -1.91 -3.93 2.51
CA THR A 40 -2.49 -4.90 1.56
C THR A 40 -3.65 -4.29 0.77
N GLU A 41 -3.92 -4.83 -0.42
CA GLU A 41 -5.06 -4.43 -1.27
C GLU A 41 -6.39 -4.31 -0.49
N ARG A 42 -6.63 -5.19 0.49
CA ARG A 42 -7.85 -5.20 1.31
C ARG A 42 -8.05 -3.94 2.15
N GLY A 43 -6.98 -3.18 2.43
CA GLY A 43 -7.08 -1.87 3.07
C GLY A 43 -7.79 -0.82 2.20
N PHE A 44 -7.92 -1.06 0.90
CA PHE A 44 -8.51 -0.15 -0.08
C PHE A 44 -9.92 -0.54 -0.52
N VAL A 45 -10.61 -1.43 0.22
CA VAL A 45 -12.01 -1.78 -0.06
C VAL A 45 -12.92 -0.55 -0.06
N ASP A 46 -12.58 0.46 0.75
CA ASP A 46 -13.24 1.77 0.75
C ASP A 46 -12.21 2.90 0.56
N PRO A 47 -11.89 3.27 -0.69
CA PRO A 47 -10.89 4.29 -0.97
C PRO A 47 -11.25 5.67 -0.41
N GLU A 48 -12.55 5.99 -0.28
CA GLU A 48 -12.98 7.30 0.22
C GLU A 48 -12.57 7.51 1.68
N THR A 49 -12.52 6.43 2.48
CA THR A 49 -12.07 6.49 3.87
C THR A 49 -10.58 6.23 4.03
N THR A 50 -9.97 5.39 3.19
CA THR A 50 -8.55 5.05 3.30
C THR A 50 -7.61 6.11 2.71
N MET A 51 -7.99 6.77 1.61
CA MET A 51 -7.12 7.76 0.95
C MET A 51 -6.76 8.97 1.84
N PRO A 52 -7.69 9.57 2.62
CA PRO A 52 -7.33 10.66 3.53
C PRO A 52 -6.31 10.25 4.60
N VAL A 53 -6.40 9.01 5.10
CA VAL A 53 -5.46 8.45 6.08
C VAL A 53 -4.07 8.29 5.45
N ILE A 54 -4.00 7.77 4.23
CA ILE A 54 -2.75 7.64 3.48
C ILE A 54 -2.10 9.00 3.24
N ALA A 55 -2.90 9.99 2.84
CA ALA A 55 -2.42 11.35 2.64
C ALA A 55 -1.81 11.94 3.93
N HIS A 56 -2.38 11.64 5.10
CA HIS A 56 -1.83 12.07 6.39
C HIS A 56 -0.43 11.48 6.64
N TYR A 57 -0.25 10.16 6.43
CA TYR A 57 1.07 9.53 6.57
C TYR A 57 2.09 10.06 5.57
N ARG A 58 1.67 10.35 4.33
CA ARG A 58 2.54 10.97 3.31
C ARG A 58 2.96 12.38 3.69
N GLN A 59 2.03 13.19 4.19
CA GLN A 59 2.32 14.53 4.70
C GLN A 59 3.31 14.51 5.88
N ALA A 60 3.29 13.44 6.68
CA ALA A 60 4.27 13.20 7.74
C ALA A 60 5.64 12.71 7.22
N GLY A 61 5.81 12.50 5.91
CA GLY A 61 7.06 12.11 5.26
C GLY A 61 7.21 10.60 5.02
N HIS A 62 6.21 9.79 5.36
CA HIS A 62 6.27 8.35 5.11
C HIS A 62 6.10 8.03 3.62
N ARG A 63 6.77 6.95 3.21
CA ARG A 63 6.48 6.30 1.92
C ARG A 63 5.39 5.25 2.10
N ILE A 64 4.57 5.07 1.09
CA ILE A 64 3.43 4.16 1.10
C ILE A 64 3.60 3.14 -0.01
N SER A 65 3.48 1.86 0.36
CA SER A 65 3.47 0.73 -0.56
C SER A 65 2.14 -0.01 -0.45
N ILE A 66 1.59 -0.41 -1.59
CA ILE A 66 0.44 -1.32 -1.63
C ILE A 66 0.95 -2.72 -1.98
N ASP A 67 0.55 -3.71 -1.21
CA ASP A 67 0.89 -5.12 -1.43
C ASP A 67 -0.29 -5.96 -1.91
N ASP A 68 0.03 -7.11 -2.50
CA ASP A 68 -0.91 -8.11 -3.02
C ASP A 68 -1.93 -7.55 -4.03
N PHE A 69 -1.56 -6.52 -4.80
CA PHE A 69 -2.48 -5.92 -5.77
C PHE A 69 -2.79 -6.88 -6.92
N GLY A 70 -4.08 -7.07 -7.18
CA GLY A 70 -4.58 -7.99 -8.21
C GLY A 70 -5.11 -9.31 -7.64
N THR A 71 -5.19 -9.44 -6.31
CA THR A 71 -5.75 -10.61 -5.62
C THR A 71 -7.24 -10.46 -5.31
N GLY A 72 -7.84 -9.26 -5.49
CA GLY A 72 -9.22 -9.00 -5.11
C GLY A 72 -9.94 -7.82 -5.79
N TYR A 73 -10.67 -7.06 -4.97
CA TYR A 73 -11.73 -6.11 -5.35
C TYR A 73 -11.24 -4.77 -5.96
N SER A 74 -9.93 -4.53 -6.03
CA SER A 74 -9.39 -3.26 -6.53
C SER A 74 -9.38 -3.22 -8.05
N SER A 75 -10.27 -2.39 -8.62
CA SER A 75 -10.24 -2.08 -10.04
C SER A 75 -9.02 -1.23 -10.39
N LEU A 76 -8.36 -1.53 -11.52
CA LEU A 76 -7.35 -0.67 -12.15
C LEU A 76 -7.83 0.78 -12.36
N SER A 77 -9.15 1.01 -12.38
CA SER A 77 -9.72 2.37 -12.43
C SER A 77 -9.32 3.26 -11.25
N TYR A 78 -8.94 2.69 -10.10
CA TYR A 78 -8.51 3.44 -8.92
C TYR A 78 -7.01 3.75 -8.90
N LEU A 79 -6.20 3.06 -9.70
CA LEU A 79 -4.74 3.25 -9.77
C LEU A 79 -4.36 4.70 -10.08
N GLN A 80 -5.15 5.37 -10.91
CA GLN A 80 -4.94 6.79 -11.25
C GLN A 80 -5.17 7.75 -10.07
N LYS A 81 -5.90 7.31 -9.05
CA LYS A 81 -6.22 8.09 -7.85
C LYS A 81 -5.33 7.73 -6.66
N LEU A 82 -4.64 6.59 -6.72
CA LEU A 82 -3.77 6.12 -5.64
C LEU A 82 -2.49 6.96 -5.61
N ASP A 83 -2.42 7.92 -4.68
CA ASP A 83 -1.19 8.64 -4.37
C ASP A 83 -0.31 7.77 -3.45
N VAL A 84 0.40 6.81 -4.04
CA VAL A 84 1.32 5.88 -3.36
C VAL A 84 2.66 5.81 -4.08
N ASP A 85 3.73 5.45 -3.37
CA ASP A 85 5.09 5.42 -3.93
C ASP A 85 5.41 4.08 -4.60
N THR A 86 4.74 3.01 -4.18
CA THR A 86 5.00 1.67 -4.70
C THR A 86 3.71 0.86 -4.75
N LEU A 87 3.53 0.16 -5.87
CA LEU A 87 2.47 -0.83 -6.05
C LEU A 87 3.14 -2.16 -6.36
N LYS A 88 2.98 -3.15 -5.47
CA LYS A 88 3.46 -4.51 -5.66
C LYS A 88 2.32 -5.32 -6.27
N ILE A 89 2.54 -5.82 -7.49
CA ILE A 89 1.62 -6.72 -8.17
C ILE A 89 1.81 -8.12 -7.63
N ASP A 90 0.72 -8.77 -7.25
CA ASP A 90 0.78 -10.15 -6.79
C ASP A 90 1.22 -11.10 -7.89
N LYS A 91 2.01 -12.11 -7.53
CA LYS A 91 2.56 -13.07 -8.48
C LYS A 91 1.47 -13.88 -9.17
N SER A 92 0.39 -14.25 -8.47
CA SER A 92 -0.70 -15.05 -9.07
C SER A 92 -1.42 -14.30 -10.20
N PHE A 93 -1.48 -12.97 -10.13
CA PHE A 93 -2.02 -12.12 -11.20
C PHE A 93 -1.16 -12.21 -12.46
N VAL A 94 0.17 -12.09 -12.32
CA VAL A 94 1.11 -12.20 -13.44
C VAL A 94 1.09 -13.60 -14.04
N ASP A 95 1.13 -14.64 -13.21
CA ASP A 95 1.11 -16.03 -13.65
C ASP A 95 -0.18 -16.35 -14.45
N THR A 96 -1.33 -15.77 -14.07
CA THR A 96 -2.59 -15.91 -14.80
C THR A 96 -2.57 -15.24 -16.18
N LEU A 97 -1.90 -14.09 -16.31
CA LEU A 97 -1.78 -13.40 -17.60
C LEU A 97 -0.93 -14.19 -18.60
N GLU A 98 0.17 -14.78 -18.15
CA GLU A 98 1.03 -15.62 -18.99
C GLU A 98 0.28 -16.85 -19.53
N TYR A 99 -0.52 -17.49 -18.67
CA TYR A 99 -1.36 -18.62 -19.07
C TYR A 99 -2.38 -18.22 -20.16
N ARG A 100 -3.09 -17.09 -19.99
CA ARG A 100 -4.07 -16.62 -20.99
C ARG A 100 -3.45 -16.19 -22.31
N ALA A 101 -2.23 -15.64 -22.29
CA ALA A 101 -1.51 -15.28 -23.50
C ALA A 101 -1.10 -16.53 -24.31
N ALA A 102 -0.74 -17.62 -23.63
CA ALA A 102 -0.43 -18.90 -24.28
C ALA A 102 -1.67 -19.53 -24.95
N ASP A 103 -2.83 -19.50 -24.29
CA ASP A 103 -4.09 -20.00 -24.86
C ASP A 103 -4.61 -19.14 -26.04
N ALA A 104 -4.39 -17.82 -26.00
CA ALA A 104 -4.81 -16.91 -27.07
C ALA A 104 -3.92 -16.99 -28.33
N ALA A 105 -2.69 -17.48 -28.22
CA ALA A 105 -1.78 -17.69 -29.34
C ALA A 105 -2.06 -18.98 -30.15
N HIS A 106 -3.09 -19.73 -29.78
CA HIS A 106 -3.54 -20.96 -30.44
C HIS A 106 -4.84 -20.80 -31.25
N TYR A 107 -5.27 -19.57 -31.54
CA TYR A 107 -6.37 -19.26 -32.45
C TYR A 107 -5.95 -18.34 -33.60
#